data_AF-A0A661WJH9-F1
#
_entry.id   AF-A0A661WJH9-F1
#
_cell.length_a   1.000
_cell.length_b   1.000
_cell.length_c   1.000
_cell.angle_alpha   90.00
_cell.angle_beta   90.00
_cell.angle_gamma   90.00
#
_symmetry.space_group_name_H-M   'P 1'
#
loop_
_entity.id
_entity.type
_entity.pdbx_description
1 polymer ?
#
loop_
_entity_poly.entity_id
_entity_poly.type
_entity_poly.pdbx_seq_one_letter_code
_entity_poly.pdbx_strand_id
1 'polypeptide(L)'
;MLMVNITITPEDQNRKEKILEIHLQLFSILRDKLPPELKGQTKIQLVEGSTLKDLLIELAIDRRVAISVNDVQERDHSRTLADGDEVKIFTSVSGG
;
A
#
# COMPACT_ATOMS: atom_id res chain seq x y z
N MET A 1 -20.45 17.42 38.95
CA MET A 1 -19.42 16.50 38.43
C MET A 1 -20.06 15.75 37.27
N LEU A 2 -19.80 16.18 36.03
CA LEU A 2 -20.51 15.71 34.83
C LEU A 2 -19.91 14.40 34.33
N MET A 3 -20.76 13.39 34.13
CA MET A 3 -20.45 12.21 33.31
C MET A 3 -20.63 12.59 31.84
N VAL A 4 -19.59 12.44 31.04
CA VAL A 4 -19.64 12.66 29.58
C VAL A 4 -20.14 11.36 28.95
N ASN A 5 -21.41 11.36 28.53
CA ASN A 5 -21.97 10.24 27.76
C ASN A 5 -21.55 10.40 26.30
N ILE A 6 -20.58 9.59 25.88
CA ILE A 6 -20.19 9.48 24.48
C ILE A 6 -21.24 8.61 23.81
N THR A 7 -22.21 9.23 23.12
CA THR A 7 -23.19 8.52 22.31
C THR A 7 -22.45 7.93 21.10
N ILE A 8 -22.08 6.66 21.18
CA ILE A 8 -21.62 5.91 20.01
C ILE A 8 -22.83 5.71 19.12
N THR A 9 -22.82 6.31 17.94
CA THR A 9 -23.88 6.17 16.94
C THR A 9 -23.95 4.73 16.44
N PRO A 10 -25.16 4.15 16.22
CA PRO A 10 -25.32 2.78 15.72
C PRO A 10 -24.73 2.52 14.32
N GLU A 11 -24.31 3.57 13.61
CA GLU A 11 -23.70 3.51 12.27
C GLU A 11 -22.26 2.97 12.26
N ASP A 12 -21.55 3.01 13.39
CA ASP A 12 -20.15 2.56 13.47
C ASP A 12 -20.00 1.03 13.51
N GLN A 13 -21.10 0.27 13.62
CA GLN A 13 -21.04 -1.18 13.84
C GLN A 13 -21.01 -2.05 12.57
N ASN A 14 -21.01 -1.48 11.35
CA ASN A 14 -21.07 -2.30 10.14
C ASN A 14 -20.39 -1.73 8.88
N ARG A 15 -19.30 -0.95 9.02
CA ARG A 15 -18.36 -0.83 7.90
C ARG A 15 -17.60 -2.15 7.85
N LYS A 16 -18.06 -3.09 7.01
CA LYS A 16 -17.14 -4.07 6.44
C LYS A 16 -16.08 -3.25 5.72
N GLU A 17 -14.92 -3.09 6.33
CA GLU A 17 -13.76 -2.54 5.64
C GLU A 17 -13.53 -3.44 4.45
N LYS A 18 -13.81 -2.91 3.26
CA LYS A 18 -13.62 -3.67 2.04
C LYS A 18 -12.13 -3.82 1.86
N ILE A 19 -11.66 -5.05 1.77
CA ILE A 19 -10.26 -5.35 1.55
C ILE A 19 -10.01 -5.39 0.05
N LEU A 20 -8.90 -4.78 -0.36
CA LEU A 20 -8.35 -4.80 -1.70
C LEU A 20 -7.17 -5.76 -1.73
N GLU A 21 -7.04 -6.55 -2.79
CA GLU A 21 -5.87 -7.36 -3.07
C GLU A 21 -4.99 -6.64 -4.11
N ILE A 22 -3.77 -6.31 -3.72
CA ILE A 22 -2.80 -5.63 -4.59
C ILE A 22 -1.73 -6.62 -5.03
N HIS A 23 -1.46 -6.65 -6.33
CA HIS A 23 -0.42 -7.49 -6.92
C HIS A 23 0.91 -6.72 -6.88
N LEU A 24 1.79 -7.07 -5.95
CA LEU A 24 3.03 -6.35 -5.68
C LEU A 24 4.25 -7.05 -6.31
N GLN A 25 5.11 -6.26 -6.95
CA GLN A 25 6.44 -6.70 -7.38
C GLN A 25 7.54 -5.71 -6.96
N LEU A 26 8.50 -6.21 -6.18
CA LEU A 26 9.67 -5.50 -5.71
C LEU A 26 10.91 -5.86 -6.54
N PHE A 27 11.75 -4.85 -6.81
CA PHE A 27 12.96 -4.98 -7.61
C PHE A 27 14.22 -4.63 -6.83
N SER A 28 15.37 -5.16 -7.30
CA SER A 28 16.69 -4.91 -6.69
C SER A 28 16.69 -5.26 -5.20
N ILE A 29 17.39 -4.47 -4.38
CA ILE A 29 17.46 -4.60 -2.91
C ILE A 29 16.10 -4.50 -2.20
N LEU A 30 15.02 -4.05 -2.87
CA LEU A 30 13.69 -4.07 -2.26
C LEU A 30 13.13 -5.49 -2.17
N ARG A 31 13.65 -6.44 -2.96
CA ARG A 31 13.27 -7.86 -2.89
C ARG A 31 13.53 -8.48 -1.52
N ASP A 32 14.53 -7.97 -0.80
CA ASP A 32 14.92 -8.45 0.52
C ASP A 32 13.86 -8.15 1.60
N LYS A 33 12.86 -7.32 1.27
CA LYS A 33 11.67 -7.09 2.12
C LYS A 33 10.69 -8.26 2.10
N LEU A 34 10.87 -9.23 1.20
CA LEU A 34 10.04 -10.41 1.07
C LEU A 34 10.91 -11.67 1.24
N PRO A 35 10.30 -12.80 1.64
CA PRO A 35 11.00 -14.09 1.61
C PRO A 35 11.61 -14.38 0.22
N PRO A 36 12.83 -14.91 0.16
CA PRO A 36 13.56 -15.08 -1.10
C PRO A 36 12.84 -15.97 -2.12
N GLU A 37 12.06 -16.95 -1.65
CA GLU A 37 11.23 -17.85 -2.46
C GLU A 37 10.16 -17.12 -3.28
N LEU A 38 9.71 -15.96 -2.81
CA LEU A 38 8.73 -15.14 -3.51
C LEU A 38 9.34 -14.34 -4.67
N LYS A 39 10.68 -14.30 -4.77
CA LYS A 39 11.40 -13.60 -5.86
C LYS A 39 10.93 -12.14 -6.04
N GLY A 40 10.57 -11.49 -4.94
CA GLY A 40 10.06 -10.12 -4.92
C GLY A 40 8.59 -9.97 -5.30
N GLN A 41 7.81 -11.03 -5.49
CA GLN A 41 6.41 -10.96 -5.90
C GLN A 41 5.50 -11.43 -4.78
N THR A 42 4.46 -10.67 -4.45
CA THR A 42 3.47 -11.08 -3.46
C THR A 42 2.12 -10.44 -3.73
N LYS A 43 1.10 -10.90 -3.02
CA LYS A 43 -0.19 -10.23 -2.91
C LYS A 43 -0.29 -9.63 -1.52
N ILE A 44 -0.69 -8.37 -1.44
CA ILE A 44 -0.89 -7.68 -0.16
C ILE A 44 -2.33 -7.19 -0.05
N GLN A 45 -2.88 -7.34 1.15
CA GLN A 45 -4.23 -6.90 1.46
C GLN A 45 -4.17 -5.52 2.11
N LEU A 46 -4.91 -4.59 1.54
CA LEU A 46 -5.07 -3.23 2.06
C LEU A 46 -6.55 -2.90 2.23
N VAL A 47 -6.85 -1.89 3.03
CA VAL A 47 -8.23 -1.39 3.17
C VAL A 47 -8.61 -0.52 1.97
N GLU A 48 -9.87 -0.55 1.58
CA GLU A 48 -10.39 0.35 0.55
C GLU A 48 -10.16 1.80 0.94
N GLY A 49 -9.63 2.59 0.00
CA GLY A 49 -9.19 3.96 0.25
C GLY A 49 -7.70 4.09 0.61
N SER A 50 -6.98 2.99 0.84
CA SER A 50 -5.52 3.02 0.99
C SER A 50 -4.83 3.62 -0.24
N THR A 51 -3.76 4.35 0.00
CA THR A 51 -2.96 5.04 -1.02
C THR A 51 -1.65 4.31 -1.29
N LEU A 52 -0.94 4.72 -2.35
CA LEU A 52 0.43 4.30 -2.57
C LEU A 52 1.35 4.61 -1.38
N LYS A 53 1.13 5.72 -0.68
CA LYS A 53 1.87 6.06 0.54
C LYS A 53 1.64 5.03 1.64
N ASP A 54 0.41 4.59 1.84
CA ASP A 54 0.07 3.58 2.85
C ASP A 54 0.73 2.24 2.53
N LEU A 55 0.74 1.84 1.25
CA LEU A 55 1.46 0.66 0.78
C LEU A 55 2.97 0.75 1.06
N LEU A 56 3.61 1.90 0.85
CA LEU A 56 5.03 2.09 1.17
C LEU A 56 5.30 1.98 2.67
N ILE A 57 4.40 2.49 3.50
CA ILE A 57 4.48 2.40 4.97
C ILE A 57 4.38 0.94 5.40
N GLU A 58 3.42 0.19 4.88
CA GLU A 58 3.22 -1.23 5.17
C GLU A 58 4.46 -2.07 4.83
N LEU A 59 5.13 -1.75 3.73
CA LEU A 59 6.37 -2.41 3.31
C LEU A 59 7.63 -1.92 4.05
N ALA A 60 7.47 -0.96 4.97
CA ALA A 60 8.56 -0.27 5.65
C ALA A 60 9.61 0.27 4.66
N ILE A 61 9.15 0.91 3.59
CA ILE A 61 9.99 1.58 2.58
C ILE A 61 9.98 3.08 2.87
N ASP A 62 11.05 3.56 3.47
CA ASP A 62 11.27 4.96 3.91
C ASP A 62 12.19 5.75 2.96
N ARG A 63 12.50 5.18 1.80
CA ARG A 63 13.44 5.74 0.82
C ARG A 63 12.75 6.18 -0.47
N ARG A 64 13.45 7.00 -1.26
CA ARG A 64 13.00 7.37 -2.61
C ARG A 64 12.97 6.12 -3.51
N VAL A 65 11.82 5.92 -4.14
CA VAL A 65 11.55 4.83 -5.08
C VAL A 65 10.87 5.37 -6.33
N ALA A 66 10.98 4.63 -7.42
CA ALA A 66 10.09 4.80 -8.58
C ALA A 66 8.99 3.75 -8.48
N ILE A 67 7.76 4.13 -8.83
CA ILE A 67 6.58 3.27 -8.77
C ILE A 67 5.94 3.25 -10.14
N SER A 68 5.42 2.09 -10.55
CA SER A 68 4.43 2.01 -11.62
C SER A 68 3.20 1.29 -11.12
N VAL A 69 2.01 1.78 -11.51
CA VAL A 69 0.75 1.08 -11.29
C VAL A 69 0.14 0.74 -12.65
N ASN A 70 -0.19 -0.53 -12.86
CA ASN A 70 -0.73 -1.04 -14.13
C ASN A 70 0.15 -0.62 -15.32
N ASP A 71 1.46 -0.83 -15.19
CA ASP A 71 2.51 -0.49 -16.17
C ASP A 71 2.71 1.00 -16.50
N VAL A 72 2.01 1.90 -15.81
CA VAL A 72 2.18 3.35 -15.96
C VAL A 72 2.99 3.91 -14.80
N GLN A 73 4.01 4.72 -15.10
CA GLN A 73 4.80 5.39 -14.06
C GLN A 73 3.89 6.30 -13.23
N GLU A 74 3.88 6.09 -11.92
CA GLU A 74 3.13 6.90 -10.96
C GLU A 74 4.10 7.71 -10.09
N ARG A 75 3.84 9.01 -9.98
CA ARG A 75 4.63 9.96 -9.20
C ARG A 75 3.87 10.51 -8.01
N ASP A 76 2.54 10.42 -8.04
CA ASP A 76 1.67 10.84 -6.96
C ASP A 76 1.47 9.68 -5.96
N HIS A 77 2.17 9.75 -4.83
CA HIS A 77 2.03 8.77 -3.76
C HIS A 77 0.68 8.88 -3.01
N SER A 78 -0.10 9.94 -3.24
CA SER A 78 -1.44 10.07 -2.68
C SER A 78 -2.53 9.39 -3.50
N ARG A 79 -2.19 8.84 -4.68
CA ARG A 79 -3.09 8.02 -5.49
C ARG A 79 -3.66 6.86 -4.66
N THR A 80 -4.99 6.79 -4.61
CA THR A 80 -5.73 5.65 -4.03
C THR A 80 -5.53 4.39 -4.88
N LEU A 81 -5.33 3.25 -4.21
CA LEU A 81 -5.22 1.95 -4.84
C LEU A 81 -6.61 1.35 -5.08
N ALA A 82 -6.72 0.60 -6.18
CA ALA A 82 -7.92 -0.19 -6.50
C ALA A 82 -7.65 -1.68 -6.31
N ASP A 83 -8.71 -2.46 -6.07
CA ASP A 83 -8.63 -3.92 -6.02
C ASP A 83 -8.07 -4.46 -7.33
N GLY A 84 -7.08 -5.35 -7.24
CA GLY A 84 -6.39 -5.93 -8.39
C GLY A 84 -5.30 -5.06 -9.02
N ASP A 85 -5.01 -3.86 -8.51
CA ASP A 85 -3.92 -3.02 -9.04
C ASP A 85 -2.58 -3.78 -9.03
N GLU A 86 -1.85 -3.70 -10.14
CA GLU A 86 -0.48 -4.21 -10.25
C GLU A 86 0.52 -3.11 -9.93
N VAL A 87 1.22 -3.23 -8.81
CA VAL A 87 2.18 -2.24 -8.33
C VAL A 87 3.60 -2.79 -8.42
N LYS A 88 4.46 -2.08 -9.16
CA LYS A 88 5.89 -2.38 -9.26
C LYS A 88 6.69 -1.28 -8.60
N ILE A 89 7.62 -1.65 -7.72
CA ILE A 89 8.45 -0.71 -6.96
C ILE A 89 9.93 -0.95 -7.24
N PHE A 90 10.61 0.12 -7.65
CA PHE A 90 12.01 0.12 -8.03
C PHE A 90 12.79 1.05 -7.10
N THR A 91 14.02 0.68 -6.76
CA THR A 91 14.94 1.65 -6.19
C THR A 91 15.16 2.78 -7.18
N SER A 92 15.06 4.03 -6.74
CA SER A 92 15.47 5.15 -7.57
C SER A 92 16.95 5.01 -7.91
N VAL A 93 17.26 4.86 -9.19
CA VAL A 93 18.62 5.00 -9.71
C VAL A 93 18.78 6.46 -10.13
N SER A 94 19.74 7.15 -9.53
CA SER A 94 20.27 8.37 -10.12
C SER A 94 21.01 7.93 -11.38
N GLY A 95 20.43 8.12 -12.56
CA GLY A 95 21.15 7.93 -13.82
C GLY A 95 22.36 8.85 -13.85
N GLY A 96 23.51 8.32 -14.30
CA GLY A 96 24.73 9.10 -14.55
C GLY A 96 24.60 10.05 -15.73
#